data_AF-A0A3D3ETW6-F1
#
_entry.id   AF-A0A3D3ETW6-F1
#
_cell.length_a   1.000
_cell.length_b   1.000
_cell.length_c   1.000
_cell.angle_alpha   90.00
_cell.angle_beta   90.00
_cell.angle_gamma   90.00
#
_symmetry.space_group_name_H-M   'P 1'
#
loop_
_entity.id
_entity.type
_entity.pdbx_description
1 polymer ?
#
loop_
_entity_poly.entity_id
_entity_poly.type
_entity_poly.pdbx_seq_one_letter_code
_entity_poly.pdbx_strand_id
1 'polypeptide(L)'
;MYAPINPITNPTDEERHSILRRALENAGRPEDYEYILKYLSPPPEITGIASTGEMRGVKIGVLGGGVAGMSAAFELRKLGADITILEASKD
;
A
#
# COMPACT_ATOMS: atom_id res chain seq x y z
N MET A 1 38.42 -8.24 4.41
CA MET A 1 37.69 -9.36 3.79
C MET A 1 36.37 -8.78 3.29
N TYR A 2 36.24 -8.52 1.99
CA TYR A 2 34.97 -8.04 1.43
C TYR A 2 34.02 -9.23 1.31
N ALA A 3 32.83 -9.14 1.91
CA ALA A 3 31.78 -10.13 1.64
C ALA A 3 31.39 -10.03 0.15
N PRO A 4 31.21 -11.16 -0.56
CA PRO A 4 30.72 -11.11 -1.92
C PRO A 4 29.34 -10.43 -1.91
N ILE A 5 29.17 -9.42 -2.76
CA ILE A 5 27.85 -8.84 -3.02
C ILE A 5 27.05 -9.97 -3.66
N ASN A 6 26.15 -10.58 -2.89
CA ASN A 6 25.13 -11.47 -3.43
C ASN A 6 24.00 -10.55 -3.90
N PRO A 7 23.85 -10.26 -5.20
CA PRO A 7 22.73 -9.45 -5.66
C PRO A 7 21.49 -10.30 -5.47
N ILE A 8 20.81 -10.13 -4.34
CA ILE A 8 19.45 -10.66 -4.17
C ILE A 8 18.61 -9.86 -5.16
N THR A 9 18.42 -10.41 -6.36
CA THR A 9 17.56 -9.83 -7.37
C THR A 9 16.13 -9.99 -6.86
N ASN A 10 15.48 -8.88 -6.52
CA ASN A 10 14.08 -8.89 -6.16
C ASN A 10 13.29 -9.42 -7.38
N PRO A 11 12.44 -10.47 -7.23
CA PRO A 11 11.70 -11.03 -8.35
C PRO A 11 10.82 -9.97 -9.01
N THR A 12 10.64 -10.08 -10.33
CA THR A 12 9.67 -9.25 -11.06
C THR A 12 8.25 -9.54 -10.59
N ASP A 13 7.28 -8.72 -10.99
CA ASP A 13 5.89 -8.94 -10.64
C ASP A 13 5.38 -10.28 -11.21
N GLU A 14 5.69 -10.55 -12.48
CA GLU A 14 5.35 -11.80 -13.16
C GLU A 14 5.97 -13.01 -12.47
N GLU A 15 7.23 -12.90 -12.03
CA GLU A 15 7.92 -13.93 -11.27
C GLU A 15 7.26 -14.16 -9.91
N ARG A 16 6.89 -13.10 -9.18
CA ARG A 16 6.15 -13.23 -7.91
C ARG A 16 4.80 -13.92 -8.11
N HIS A 17 4.05 -13.55 -9.15
CA HIS A 17 2.78 -14.18 -9.48
C HIS A 17 2.95 -15.66 -9.87
N SER A 18 4.02 -16.01 -10.59
CA SER A 18 4.36 -17.40 -10.93
C SER A 18 4.72 -18.23 -9.70
N ILE A 19 5.55 -17.68 -8.80
CA ILE A 19 5.94 -18.31 -7.54
C ILE A 19 4.70 -18.59 -6.68
N LEU A 20 3.82 -17.58 -6.52
CA LEU A 20 2.59 -17.72 -5.73
C LEU A 20 1.66 -18.80 -6.31
N ARG A 21 1.41 -18.81 -7.62
CA ARG A 21 0.59 -19.84 -8.29
C ARG A 21 1.14 -21.24 -8.03
N ARG A 22 2.43 -21.46 -8.27
CA ARG A 22 3.07 -22.77 -8.09
C ARG A 22 3.01 -23.23 -6.64
N ALA A 23 3.21 -22.32 -5.68
CA ALA A 23 3.10 -22.65 -4.26
C ALA A 23 1.68 -23.12 -3.89
N LEU A 24 0.66 -22.46 -4.42
CA LEU A 24 -0.75 -22.80 -4.17
C LEU A 24 -1.18 -24.10 -4.86
N GLU A 25 -0.73 -24.33 -6.09
CA GLU A 25 -0.93 -25.60 -6.81
C GLU A 25 -0.32 -26.77 -6.03
N ASN A 26 0.92 -26.64 -5.57
CA ASN A 26 1.59 -27.66 -4.77
C ASN A 26 0.90 -27.91 -3.42
N ALA A 27 0.25 -26.89 -2.86
CA ALA A 27 -0.54 -27.00 -1.64
C ALA A 27 -1.96 -27.56 -1.88
N GLY A 28 -2.34 -27.84 -3.14
CA GLY A 28 -3.68 -28.31 -3.50
C GLY A 28 -4.77 -27.25 -3.36
N ARG A 29 -4.43 -25.96 -3.49
CA ARG A 29 -5.32 -24.80 -3.30
C ARG A 29 -5.24 -23.77 -4.45
N PRO A 30 -5.31 -24.19 -5.73
CA PRO A 30 -5.12 -23.28 -6.87
C PRO A 30 -6.13 -22.12 -6.92
N GLU A 31 -7.35 -22.32 -6.42
CA GLU A 31 -8.42 -21.33 -6.39
C GLU A 31 -8.12 -20.13 -5.48
N ASP A 32 -7.25 -20.32 -4.47
CA ASP A 32 -6.91 -19.25 -3.53
C ASP A 32 -6.06 -18.16 -4.14
N TYR A 33 -5.47 -18.40 -5.31
CA TYR A 33 -4.67 -17.41 -6.00
C TYR A 33 -5.44 -16.11 -6.22
N GLU A 34 -6.66 -16.22 -6.77
CA GLU A 34 -7.51 -15.07 -7.06
C GLU A 34 -7.98 -14.36 -5.78
N TYR A 35 -8.30 -15.13 -4.73
CA TYR A 35 -8.71 -14.55 -3.45
C TYR A 35 -7.56 -13.84 -2.75
N ILE A 36 -6.36 -14.42 -2.74
CA ILE A 36 -5.17 -13.81 -2.18
C ILE A 36 -4.88 -12.51 -2.90
N LEU A 37 -4.87 -12.50 -4.23
CA LEU A 37 -4.67 -11.26 -4.97
C LEU A 37 -5.76 -10.25 -4.67
N LYS A 38 -7.03 -10.64 -4.65
CA LYS A 38 -8.13 -9.71 -4.40
C LYS A 38 -8.09 -9.07 -3.02
N TYR A 39 -7.77 -9.85 -1.99
CA TYR A 39 -7.91 -9.40 -0.59
C TYR A 39 -6.59 -8.93 0.04
N LEU A 40 -5.45 -9.40 -0.46
CA LEU A 40 -4.14 -9.10 0.11
C LEU A 40 -3.28 -8.21 -0.80
N SER A 41 -3.70 -7.93 -2.03
CA SER A 41 -3.04 -6.87 -2.81
C SER A 41 -3.23 -5.52 -2.15
N PRO A 42 -2.29 -4.59 -2.35
CA PRO A 42 -2.49 -3.20 -1.94
C PRO A 42 -3.82 -2.66 -2.49
N PRO A 43 -4.51 -1.79 -1.72
CA PRO A 43 -5.69 -1.12 -2.23
C PRO A 43 -5.35 -0.30 -3.49
N PRO A 44 -6.32 -0.08 -4.39
CA PRO A 44 -6.11 0.78 -5.55
C PRO A 44 -5.71 2.18 -5.09
N GLU A 45 -4.86 2.82 -5.90
CA GLU A 45 -4.43 4.20 -5.64
C GLU A 45 -5.65 5.13 -5.53
N ILE A 46 -5.60 6.06 -4.56
CA ILE A 46 -6.67 7.04 -4.35
C ILE A 46 -6.92 7.93 -5.58
N THR A 47 -5.94 8.02 -6.49
CA THR A 47 -6.06 8.74 -7.76
C THR A 47 -7.05 8.11 -8.74
N GLY A 48 -7.44 6.85 -8.52
CA GLY A 48 -8.56 6.21 -9.23
C GLY A 48 -9.94 6.67 -8.75
N ILE A 49 -10.01 7.34 -7.59
CA ILE A 49 -11.26 7.87 -7.01
C ILE A 49 -11.41 9.37 -7.32
N ALA A 50 -10.32 10.13 -7.21
CA ALA A 50 -10.27 11.57 -7.51
C ALA A 50 -8.94 11.95 -8.17
N SER A 51 -8.93 12.98 -9.01
CA SER A 51 -7.73 13.38 -9.74
C SER A 51 -6.70 14.07 -8.83
N THR A 52 -5.42 14.00 -9.20
CA THR A 52 -4.35 14.73 -8.50
C THR A 52 -4.65 16.23 -8.46
N GLY A 53 -4.65 16.82 -7.27
CA GLY A 53 -4.90 18.25 -7.07
C GLY A 53 -6.37 18.65 -6.98
N GLU A 54 -7.31 17.70 -7.15
CA GLU A 54 -8.75 17.95 -7.06
C GLU A 54 -9.17 18.50 -5.69
N MET A 55 -8.39 18.22 -4.64
CA MET A 55 -8.64 18.72 -3.28
C MET A 55 -7.80 19.93 -2.89
N ARG A 56 -7.16 20.62 -3.85
CA ARG A 56 -6.33 21.80 -3.55
C ARG A 56 -7.15 22.89 -2.85
N GLY A 57 -6.65 23.38 -1.71
CA GLY A 57 -7.30 24.41 -0.90
C GLY A 57 -8.40 23.88 0.02
N VAL A 58 -8.70 22.58 -0.01
CA VAL A 58 -9.58 21.92 0.96
C VAL A 58 -8.78 21.66 2.23
N LYS A 59 -9.26 22.18 3.37
CA LYS A 59 -8.64 21.98 4.68
C LYS A 59 -9.29 20.82 5.42
N ILE A 60 -8.50 19.85 5.86
CA ILE A 60 -8.98 18.64 6.54
C ILE A 60 -8.26 18.48 7.87
N GLY A 61 -9.05 18.35 8.94
CA GLY A 61 -8.57 17.94 10.25
C GLY A 61 -8.69 16.43 10.42
N VAL A 62 -7.59 15.75 10.74
CA VAL A 62 -7.55 14.32 11.08
C VAL A 62 -7.34 14.20 12.59
N LEU A 63 -8.27 13.57 13.29
CA LEU A 63 -8.18 13.32 14.73
C LEU A 63 -7.58 11.94 14.98
N GLY A 64 -6.44 11.89 15.67
CA GLY A 64 -5.64 10.69 15.89
C GLY A 64 -4.57 10.50 14.82
N GLY A 65 -3.31 10.42 15.24
CA GLY A 65 -2.09 10.14 14.47
C GLY A 65 -1.66 8.68 14.52
N GLY A 66 -2.54 7.75 14.90
CA GLY A 66 -2.33 6.32 14.71
C GLY A 66 -2.32 5.91 13.24
N VAL A 67 -2.12 4.62 12.97
CA VAL A 67 -2.00 4.08 11.59
C VAL A 67 -3.14 4.53 10.68
N ALA A 68 -4.39 4.42 11.13
CA ALA A 68 -5.55 4.82 10.34
C ALA A 68 -5.56 6.31 9.98
N GLY A 69 -5.28 7.19 10.95
CA GLY A 69 -5.26 8.63 10.73
C GLY A 69 -4.12 9.06 9.81
N MET A 70 -2.92 8.51 10.01
CA MET A 70 -1.78 8.77 9.14
C MET A 70 -2.00 8.26 7.72
N SER A 71 -2.58 7.06 7.56
CA SER A 71 -2.94 6.54 6.23
C SER A 71 -3.95 7.43 5.52
N ALA A 72 -5.00 7.89 6.21
CA ALA A 72 -5.99 8.81 5.64
C ALA A 72 -5.34 10.15 5.24
N ALA A 73 -4.52 10.73 6.12
CA ALA A 73 -3.79 11.96 5.85
C ALA A 73 -2.86 11.83 4.63
N PHE A 74 -2.13 10.73 4.54
CA PHE A 74 -1.21 10.44 3.44
C PHE A 74 -1.95 10.35 2.10
N GLU A 75 -3.00 9.54 2.02
CA GLU A 75 -3.76 9.37 0.78
C GLU A 75 -4.44 10.68 0.34
N LEU A 76 -5.10 11.40 1.26
CA LEU A 76 -5.74 12.68 0.95
C LEU A 76 -4.74 13.77 0.53
N ARG A 77 -3.51 13.72 1.05
CA ARG A 77 -2.45 14.65 0.62
C ARG A 77 -2.02 14.40 -0.83
N LYS A 78 -2.07 13.17 -1.35
CA LYS A 78 -1.83 12.88 -2.78
C LYS A 78 -2.81 13.65 -3.68
N LEU A 79 -4.03 13.90 -3.21
CA LEU A 79 -5.05 14.68 -3.90
C LEU A 79 -4.90 16.20 -3.74
N GLY A 80 -3.92 16.67 -2.94
CA GLY A 80 -3.59 18.08 -2.78
C GLY A 80 -4.28 18.79 -1.62
N ALA A 81 -4.95 18.07 -0.71
CA ALA A 81 -5.60 18.68 0.45
C ALA A 81 -4.59 19.20 1.51
N ASP A 82 -4.99 20.28 2.19
CA ASP A 82 -4.28 20.86 3.32
C ASP A 82 -4.65 20.14 4.60
N ILE A 83 -3.79 19.21 5.02
CA ILE A 83 -4.06 18.32 6.16
C ILE A 83 -3.47 18.87 7.46
N THR A 84 -4.26 18.87 8.53
CA THR A 84 -3.83 19.07 9.92
C THR A 84 -4.16 17.81 10.72
N ILE A 85 -3.17 17.24 11.41
CA ILE A 85 -3.36 16.06 12.24
C ILE A 85 -3.31 16.48 13.71
N LEU A 86 -4.31 16.08 14.49
CA LEU A 86 -4.43 16.34 15.91
C LEU A 86 -4.35 15.01 16.65
N GLU A 87 -3.18 14.69 17.21
CA GLU A 87 -2.97 13.53 18.08
C GLU A 87 -3.03 13.96 19.55
N ALA A 88 -3.65 13.13 20.38
CA ALA A 88 -3.78 13.39 21.81
C ALA A 88 -2.48 13.06 22.57
N SER A 89 -1.74 12.05 22.10
CA SER A 89 -0.42 11.71 22.57
C SER A 89 0.57 12.85 22.31
N LYS A 90 1.50 13.03 23.26
CA LYS A 90 2.63 13.96 23.14
C LYS A 90 3.94 13.29 22.75
N ASP A 91 3.94 11.96 22.78
CA ASP A 91 5.10 11.11 22.47
C ASP A 91 5.28 10.95 20.96
#